data_AF-A0AAV3PW97-F1
#
_entry.id   AF-A0AAV3PW97-F1
#
_cell.length_a   1.000
_cell.length_b   1.000
_cell.length_c   1.000
_cell.angle_alpha   90.00
_cell.angle_beta   90.00
_cell.angle_gamma   90.00
#
_symmetry.space_group_name_H-M   'P 1'
#
loop_
_entity.id
_entity.type
_entity.pdbx_description
1 polymer ?
#
loop_
_entity_poly.entity_id
_entity_poly.type
_entity_poly.pdbx_seq_one_letter_code
_entity_poly.pdbx_strand_id
1 'polypeptide(L)' 'MVDKMSQYKQKVGAYYNKRVRSRQFLVGDLVLRARQPSAHGKSGKLESSWEEPYIIWRTVGPITKYYV' A
#
# COMPACT_ATOMS: atom_id res chain seq x y z
N MET A 1 -26.46 -0.09 -16.60
CA MET A 1 -25.74 -1.14 -17.34
C MET A 1 -24.38 -1.30 -16.71
N VAL A 2 -24.14 -2.37 -15.94
CA VAL A 2 -22.83 -2.59 -15.31
C VAL A 2 -21.91 -3.19 -16.37
N ASP A 3 -20.86 -2.46 -16.72
CA ASP A 3 -19.88 -2.88 -17.74
C ASP A 3 -19.30 -4.25 -17.38
N LYS A 4 -19.31 -5.19 -18.33
CA LYS A 4 -18.76 -6.55 -18.20
C LYS A 4 -17.32 -6.52 -17.72
N MET A 5 -16.56 -5.49 -18.13
CA MET A 5 -15.19 -5.28 -17.70
C MET A 5 -15.08 -4.95 -16.20
N SER A 6 -16.02 -4.20 -15.64
CA SER A 6 -16.05 -3.87 -14.21
C SER A 6 -16.27 -5.13 -13.36
N GLN A 7 -17.22 -5.98 -13.76
CA GLN A 7 -17.49 -7.23 -13.05
C GLN A 7 -16.29 -8.20 -13.12
N TYR A 8 -15.61 -8.25 -14.26
CA TYR A 8 -14.39 -9.03 -14.41
C TYR A 8 -13.30 -8.54 -13.46
N LYS A 9 -13.04 -7.23 -13.42
CA LYS A 9 -12.06 -6.62 -12.51
C LYS A 9 -12.37 -6.90 -11.04
N GLN A 10 -13.65 -6.83 -10.64
CA GLN A 10 -14.07 -7.15 -9.28
C GLN A 10 -13.80 -8.61 -8.91
N LYS A 11 -14.13 -9.56 -9.80
CA LYS A 11 -13.87 -11.00 -9.59
C LYS A 11 -12.38 -11.30 -9.46
N VAL A 12 -11.57 -10.72 -10.34
CA VAL A 12 -10.10 -10.86 -10.31
C VAL A 12 -9.55 -10.29 -9.01
N GLY A 13 -9.99 -9.09 -8.61
CA GLY A 13 -9.61 -8.47 -7.35
C GLY A 13 -9.97 -9.33 -6.13
N ALA A 14 -11.20 -9.86 -6.09
CA ALA A 14 -11.63 -10.74 -5.00
C ALA A 14 -10.79 -12.04 -4.92
N TYR A 15 -10.43 -12.63 -6.06
CA TYR A 15 -9.61 -13.85 -6.08
C TYR A 15 -8.20 -13.62 -5.52
N TYR A 16 -7.53 -12.55 -5.94
CA TYR A 16 -6.18 -12.24 -5.47
C TYR A 16 -6.17 -11.67 -4.05
N ASN A 17 -7.15 -10.83 -3.71
CA ASN A 17 -7.22 -10.17 -2.40
C ASN A 17 -7.87 -11.02 -1.32
N LYS A 18 -8.22 -12.29 -1.59
CA LYS A 18 -8.90 -13.17 -0.62
C LYS A 18 -8.15 -13.37 0.71
N ARG A 19 -6.83 -13.15 0.73
CA ARG A 19 -5.98 -13.25 1.94
C ARG A 19 -5.57 -11.90 2.50
N VAL A 20 -5.96 -10.79 1.86
CA VAL A 20 -5.62 -9.45 2.30
C VAL A 20 -6.47 -9.14 3.52
N ARG A 21 -5.85 -9.09 4.69
CA ARG A 21 -6.47 -8.57 5.90
C ARG A 21 -6.28 -7.07 5.91
N SER A 22 -7.38 -6.33 5.82
CA SER A 22 -7.36 -4.89 6.06
C SER A 22 -6.95 -4.66 7.50
N ARG A 23 -5.73 -4.16 7.70
CA ARG A 23 -5.25 -3.72 9.01
C ARG A 23 -5.39 -2.21 9.06
N GLN A 24 -6.09 -1.72 10.09
CA GLN A 24 -6.02 -0.31 10.44
C GLN A 24 -4.68 -0.05 11.09
N PHE A 25 -4.06 1.03 10.67
CA PHE A 25 -2.77 1.48 11.17
C PHE A 25 -2.99 2.53 12.24
N LEU A 26 -2.35 2.36 13.40
CA LEU A 26 -2.45 3.28 14.53
C LEU A 26 -1.17 4.11 14.67
N VAL A 27 -1.29 5.25 15.34
CA VAL A 27 -0.13 6.05 15.74
C VAL A 27 0.78 5.18 16.62
N GLY A 28 2.08 5.16 16.31
CA GLY A 28 3.07 4.32 16.97
C GLY A 28 3.29 2.94 16.33
N ASP A 29 2.48 2.53 15.35
CA ASP A 29 2.76 1.30 14.59
C ASP A 29 4.00 1.48 13.71
N LEU A 30 4.86 0.45 13.70
CA LEU A 30 5.99 0.32 12.78
C LEU A 30 5.53 -0.28 11.45
N VAL A 31 5.72 0.45 10.37
CA VAL A 31 5.27 0.08 9.02
C VAL A 31 6.41 0.22 8.02
N LEU A 32 6.49 -0.72 7.08
CA LEU A 32 7.39 -0.63 5.93
C LEU A 32 6.66 0.05 4.78
N ARG A 33 7.27 1.10 4.22
CA ARG A 33 6.76 1.79 3.03
C ARG A 33 7.37 1.19 1.77
N ALA A 34 6.51 0.81 0.82
CA ALA A 34 6.96 0.40 -0.50
C ALA A 34 7.62 1.60 -1.20
N ARG A 35 8.82 1.40 -1.72
CA ARG A 35 9.59 2.40 -2.45
C ARG A 35 8.84 2.78 -3.72
N GLN A 36 8.68 4.08 -3.95
CA GLN A 36 8.10 4.54 -5.21
C GLN A 36 9.08 4.27 -6.36
N PRO A 37 8.62 3.75 -7.52
CA PRO A 37 9.48 3.47 -8.67
C PRO A 37 10.26 4.67 -9.20
N SER A 38 9.82 5.89 -8.90
CA SER A 38 10.43 7.16 -9.30
C SER A 38 11.20 7.87 -8.18
N ALA A 39 11.30 7.27 -6.98
CA ALA A 39 12.02 7.87 -5.86
C ALA A 39 13.51 8.00 -6.23
N HIS A 40 14.03 9.24 -6.21
CA HIS A 40 15.44 9.50 -6.49
C HIS A 40 16.32 8.91 -5.39
N GLY A 41 17.06 7.86 -5.73
CA GLY A 41 17.99 7.13 -4.84
C GLY A 41 18.48 5.84 -5.51
N LYS A 42 19.46 5.15 -4.91
CA LYS A 42 20.05 3.88 -5.42
C LYS A 42 18.95 2.83 -5.62
N SER A 43 18.32 2.81 -6.79
CA SER A 43 17.21 1.92 -7.15
C SER A 43 17.68 1.00 -8.28
N GLY A 44 18.61 0.11 -7.95
CA GLY A 44 18.93 -1.02 -8.81
C GLY A 44 17.83 -2.07 -8.74
N LYS A 45 17.71 -2.91 -9.77
CA LYS A 45 16.74 -4.03 -9.86
C LYS A 45 16.80 -5.03 -8.70
N LEU A 46 17.86 -4.99 -7.89
CA LEU A 46 18.14 -5.86 -6.75
C LEU A 46 18.16 -5.14 -5.39
N GLU A 47 17.88 -3.84 -5.38
CA GLU A 47 17.79 -3.08 -4.13
C GLU A 47 16.48 -3.41 -3.41
N SER A 48 16.48 -3.24 -2.07
CA SER A 48 15.27 -3.46 -1.27
C SER A 48 14.10 -2.62 -1.81
N SER A 49 12.96 -3.29 -2.01
CA SER A 49 11.69 -2.63 -2.39
C SER A 49 11.11 -1.80 -1.24
N TRP A 50 11.65 -1.94 -0.03
CA TRP A 50 11.22 -1.22 1.17
C TRP A 50 12.29 -0.19 1.53
N GLU A 51 11.87 1.04 1.76
CA GLU A 51 12.81 2.14 2.08
C GLU A 51 13.44 1.91 3.45
N GLU A 52 12.69 2.11 4.55
CA GLU A 52 13.15 1.90 5.93
C GLU A 52 11.91 1.69 6.83
N PRO A 53 12.06 1.28 8.11
CA PRO A 53 10.95 1.24 9.06
C PRO A 53 10.44 2.64 9.39
N TYR A 54 9.16 2.89 9.17
CA TYR A 54 8.51 4.15 9.52
C TYR A 54 7.63 3.98 10.77
N ILE A 55 7.61 5.00 11.61
CA ILE A 55 6.65 5.13 12.70
C ILE A 55 5.52 6.05 12.22
N ILE A 56 4.28 5.62 12.41
CA ILE A 56 3.12 6.47 12.12
C ILE A 56 2.96 7.50 13.22
N TRP A 57 3.10 8.78 12.89
CA TRP A 57 2.95 9.87 13.87
C TRP A 57 1.55 10.49 13.91
N ARG A 58 0.82 10.51 12.78
CA ARG A 58 -0.59 10.92 12.72
C ARG A 58 -1.39 10.10 11.72
N THR A 59 -2.69 9.95 12.00
CA THR A 59 -3.68 9.41 11.08
C THR A 59 -4.59 10.55 10.60
N VAL A 60 -4.63 10.82 9.29
CA VAL A 60 -5.51 11.85 8.70
C VAL A 60 -6.61 11.13 7.92
N GLY A 61 -7.70 10.80 8.61
CA GLY A 61 -8.90 10.18 8.02
C GLY A 61 -8.74 8.71 7.57
N PRO A 62 -9.82 8.09 7.04
CA PRO A 62 -9.87 6.67 6.70
C PRO A 62 -9.04 6.28 5.45
N ILE A 63 -8.55 7.25 4.68
CA ILE A 63 -7.73 7.04 3.48
C ILE A 63 -6.36 7.67 3.75
N THR A 64 -5.47 6.88 4.32
CA THR A 64 -4.27 7.35 5.01
C THR A 64 -3.18 7.81 4.04
N LYS A 65 -2.92 9.13 4.00
CA LYS A 65 -1.63 9.67 3.56
C LYS A 65 -0.80 9.95 4.80
N TYR A 66 0.21 9.12 5.04
CA TYR A 66 1.20 9.35 6.09
C TYR A 66 2.12 10.49 5.65
N TYR A 67 2.26 11.49 6.52
CA TYR A 67 3.37 12.43 6.41
C TYR A 67 4.51 11.90 7.29
N VAL A 68 5.71 12.42 7.10
CA VAL A 68 6.82 12.32 8.08
C VAL A 68 6.68 13.49 9.05
#